data_AF-A0AAD6C9Z9-F1
#
_entry.id   AF-A0AAD6C9Z9-F1
#
_cell.length_a   1.000
_cell.length_b   1.000
_cell.length_c   1.000
_cell.angle_alpha   90.00
_cell.angle_beta   90.00
_cell.angle_gamma   90.00
#
_symmetry.space_group_name_H-M   'P 1'
#
loop_
_entity.id
_entity.type
_entity.pdbx_description
1 polymer ?
#
loop_
_entity_poly.entity_id
_entity_poly.type
_entity_poly.pdbx_seq_one_letter_code
_entity_poly.pdbx_strand_id
1 'polypeptide(L)'
;MDLNTKRDTILPNQLWRGAKDVNNTGVQASPPIKVLEKNPAYRMGVPIKASEKSATVAYSKKISPNKYHKSYNIDQAGPGVIALKDTENLPICLIKDHGARNSRSLRGLQFASHRNLVSLIDHFLSGEQLYLVYEYEHLAISLGCVAGTVQFSEADIATVCREILEGLKYIHSALKTGYGLLDFSNILLTWQGEVKLANIGKCLLDKHSSNTIQKDIKDIGSIVVFLSDRPASIRDSSHDVDIPPLSGLAHSFVQKTKEDTTIEQLVKHR
;
A
#
# COMPACT_ATOMS: atom_id res chain seq x y z
N MET A 1 -8.98 -37.71 2.05
CA MET A 1 -9.66 -36.68 2.85
C MET A 1 -9.30 -36.96 4.29
N ASP A 2 -8.64 -36.02 4.96
CA ASP A 2 -8.81 -35.82 6.40
C ASP A 2 -8.59 -34.34 6.66
N LEU A 3 -9.69 -33.70 7.05
CA LEU A 3 -9.80 -32.28 7.37
C LEU A 3 -9.44 -32.08 8.85
N ASN A 4 -8.82 -30.93 9.12
CA ASN A 4 -8.95 -30.19 10.37
C ASN A 4 -8.05 -30.62 11.56
N THR A 5 -6.79 -30.18 11.53
CA THR A 5 -6.06 -29.83 12.77
C THR A 5 -5.77 -28.34 12.76
N LYS A 6 -6.67 -27.55 13.37
CA LYS A 6 -6.38 -26.17 13.77
C LYS A 6 -5.15 -26.20 14.68
N ARG A 7 -4.11 -25.44 14.34
CA ARG A 7 -2.99 -25.20 15.25
C ARG A 7 -3.46 -24.19 16.30
N ASP A 8 -3.88 -24.68 17.45
CA ASP A 8 -4.17 -23.82 18.60
C ASP A 8 -2.86 -23.27 19.15
N THR A 9 -2.80 -21.94 19.29
CA THR A 9 -1.67 -21.27 19.93
C THR A 9 -1.89 -21.32 21.44
N ILE A 10 -1.08 -22.13 22.13
CA ILE A 10 -1.11 -22.21 23.59
C ILE A 10 -0.18 -21.12 24.14
N LEU A 11 -0.75 -20.09 24.74
CA LEU A 11 0.02 -19.09 25.48
C LEU A 11 0.52 -19.68 26.81
N PRO A 12 1.74 -19.35 27.25
CA PRO A 12 2.26 -19.82 28.53
C PRO A 12 1.49 -19.19 29.70
N ASN A 13 1.25 -19.98 30.75
CA ASN A 13 0.45 -19.58 31.92
C ASN A 13 1.04 -18.42 32.74
N GLN A 14 2.28 -17.99 32.45
CA GLN A 14 2.91 -16.80 33.03
C GLN A 14 3.74 -16.08 31.96
N LEU A 15 3.41 -14.81 31.70
CA LEU A 15 4.12 -13.98 30.72
C LEU A 15 5.48 -13.47 31.23
N TRP A 16 5.68 -13.45 32.55
CA TRP A 16 6.85 -12.84 33.19
C TRP A 16 7.40 -13.75 34.29
N ARG A 17 8.67 -14.18 34.20
CA ARG A 17 9.35 -14.85 35.32
C ARG A 17 9.83 -13.79 36.31
N GLY A 18 9.25 -13.77 37.51
CA GLY A 18 9.74 -12.94 38.63
C GLY A 18 8.68 -12.41 39.59
N ALA A 19 7.38 -12.52 39.26
CA ALA A 19 6.32 -12.17 40.21
C ALA A 19 6.15 -13.32 41.21
N LYS A 20 6.68 -13.15 42.43
CA LYS A 20 6.26 -13.96 43.58
C LYS A 20 4.81 -13.61 43.91
N ASP A 21 4.03 -14.63 44.24
CA ASP A 21 2.66 -14.51 44.70
C ASP A 21 2.55 -13.49 45.82
N VAL A 22 1.79 -12.41 45.58
CA VAL A 22 1.31 -11.52 46.63
C VAL A 22 -0.18 -11.73 46.73
N ASN A 23 -0.59 -12.42 47.79
CA ASN A 23 -1.97 -12.58 48.19
C ASN A 23 -2.68 -11.21 48.31
N ASN A 24 -3.89 -11.18 47.77
CA ASN A 24 -5.03 -10.33 48.11
C ASN A 24 -4.75 -9.14 49.06
N THR A 25 -4.73 -7.93 48.51
CA THR A 25 -5.48 -6.77 49.02
C THR A 25 -5.55 -5.73 47.90
N GLY A 26 -6.75 -5.23 47.62
CA GLY A 26 -7.01 -4.32 46.51
C GLY A 26 -6.30 -2.98 46.68
N VAL A 27 -5.32 -2.71 45.83
CA VAL A 27 -4.84 -1.37 45.47
C VAL A 27 -4.39 -1.42 44.01
N GLN A 28 -4.90 -0.51 43.17
CA GLN A 28 -4.40 -0.29 41.81
C GLN A 28 -2.89 -0.01 41.85
N ALA A 29 -2.08 -0.94 41.36
CA ALA A 29 -0.65 -0.75 41.20
C ALA A 29 -0.37 -0.19 39.80
N SER A 30 -0.10 1.11 39.72
CA SER A 30 0.54 1.75 38.57
C SER A 30 1.92 1.08 38.30
N PRO A 31 2.42 1.04 37.06
CA PRO A 31 3.71 0.42 36.77
C PRO A 31 4.84 1.19 37.48
N PRO A 32 5.86 0.50 38.06
CA PRO A 32 7.01 1.19 38.61
C PRO A 32 7.81 1.82 37.47
N ILE A 33 7.94 3.14 37.50
CA ILE A 33 8.93 3.86 36.70
C ILE A 33 10.31 3.51 37.28
N LYS A 34 10.95 2.47 36.73
CA LYS A 34 12.38 2.26 36.90
C LYS A 34 13.06 2.41 35.54
N VAL A 35 13.99 3.36 35.54
CA VAL A 35 14.88 3.75 34.45
C VAL A 35 15.36 2.54 33.67
N LEU A 36 15.06 2.54 32.38
CA LEU A 36 15.44 1.51 31.42
C LEU A 36 16.95 1.60 31.18
N GLU A 37 17.75 1.06 32.09
CA GLU A 37 19.13 0.70 31.75
C GLU A 37 19.06 -0.29 30.59
N LYS A 38 19.59 0.12 29.43
CA LYS A 38 19.68 -0.71 28.23
C LYS A 38 20.56 -1.92 28.53
N ASN A 39 19.97 -3.00 29.04
CA ASN A 39 20.65 -4.26 29.21
C ASN A 39 20.72 -4.96 27.84
N PRO A 40 21.89 -5.07 27.20
CA PRO A 40 22.01 -5.63 25.84
C PRO A 40 21.63 -7.12 25.77
N ALA A 41 21.48 -7.80 26.92
CA ALA A 41 20.98 -9.17 26.99
C ALA A 41 19.46 -9.28 26.75
N TYR A 42 18.73 -8.17 26.66
CA TYR A 42 17.28 -8.15 26.47
C TYR A 42 16.88 -7.10 25.42
N ARG A 43 16.01 -7.47 24.48
CA ARG A 43 15.35 -6.52 23.56
C ARG A 43 13.86 -6.68 23.69
N MET A 44 13.16 -5.58 24.01
CA MET A 44 11.71 -5.58 24.28
C MET A 44 11.29 -6.60 25.35
N GLY A 45 12.12 -6.79 26.39
CA GLY A 45 11.84 -7.75 27.48
C GLY A 45 12.07 -9.22 27.11
N VAL A 46 12.50 -9.51 25.89
CA VAL A 46 12.82 -10.88 25.44
C VAL A 46 14.32 -11.14 25.62
N PRO A 47 14.73 -12.25 26.30
CA PRO A 47 16.14 -12.59 26.47
C PRO A 47 16.79 -12.93 25.13
N ILE A 48 17.90 -12.25 24.82
CA ILE A 48 18.77 -12.58 23.69
C ILE A 48 19.80 -13.59 24.17
N LYS A 49 19.73 -14.83 23.68
CA LYS A 49 20.80 -15.81 23.91
C LYS A 49 21.98 -15.47 22.99
N ALA A 50 23.13 -15.17 23.57
CA ALA A 50 24.38 -15.00 22.82
C ALA A 50 24.73 -16.33 22.12
N SER A 51 24.91 -16.28 20.80
CA SER A 51 25.55 -17.37 20.07
C SER A 51 27.02 -17.42 20.50
N GLU A 52 27.45 -18.56 21.03
CA GLU A 52 28.84 -18.75 21.45
C GLU A 52 29.80 -18.58 20.27
N LYS A 53 30.74 -17.65 20.45
CA LYS A 53 32.03 -17.48 19.77
C LYS A 53 32.06 -17.86 18.28
N SER A 54 31.93 -16.86 17.40
CA SER A 54 32.63 -16.88 16.12
C SER A 54 33.75 -15.84 16.14
N ALA A 55 34.95 -16.32 15.86
CA ALA A 55 36.19 -15.56 15.77
C ALA A 55 36.03 -14.31 14.89
N THR A 56 36.89 -13.32 15.13
CA THR A 56 37.13 -12.18 14.25
C THR A 56 37.44 -12.66 12.83
N VAL A 57 36.40 -12.81 12.02
CA VAL A 57 36.52 -12.94 10.57
C VAL A 57 36.59 -11.52 10.04
N ALA A 58 37.72 -11.18 9.43
CA ALA A 58 37.86 -9.97 8.63
C ALA A 58 36.62 -9.85 7.74
N TYR A 59 35.88 -8.75 7.85
CA TYR A 59 34.73 -8.45 7.01
C TYR A 59 35.24 -8.23 5.57
N SER A 60 35.56 -9.31 4.86
CA SER A 60 35.38 -9.33 3.42
C SER A 60 33.89 -9.14 3.22
N LYS A 61 33.47 -8.00 2.70
CA LYS A 61 32.10 -7.74 2.26
C LYS A 61 31.79 -8.71 1.12
N LYS A 62 31.54 -9.98 1.43
CA LYS A 62 30.92 -10.94 0.54
C LYS A 62 29.49 -10.45 0.40
N ILE A 63 29.27 -9.66 -0.66
CA ILE A 63 27.95 -9.25 -1.14
C ILE A 63 27.09 -10.52 -1.13
N SER A 64 26.02 -10.50 -0.34
CA SER A 64 25.10 -11.61 -0.30
C SER A 64 24.48 -11.78 -1.70
N PRO A 65 24.30 -13.01 -2.20
CA PRO A 65 23.75 -13.23 -3.56
C PRO A 65 22.30 -12.76 -3.71
N ASN A 66 21.63 -12.37 -2.62
CA ASN A 66 20.26 -11.86 -2.61
C ASN A 66 20.23 -10.39 -2.18
N LYS A 67 20.09 -9.49 -3.16
CA LYS A 67 19.87 -8.03 -2.97
C LYS A 67 18.69 -7.71 -2.03
N TYR A 68 17.80 -8.66 -1.79
CA TYR A 68 16.57 -8.51 -1.00
C TYR A 68 16.37 -9.68 -0.03
N HIS A 69 16.10 -9.36 1.24
CA HIS A 69 15.67 -10.31 2.26
C HIS A 69 14.14 -10.29 2.39
N LYS A 70 13.46 -11.28 1.81
CA LYS A 70 12.00 -11.42 1.80
C LYS A 70 11.47 -11.88 3.16
N SER A 71 10.34 -11.34 3.60
CA SER A 71 9.80 -11.54 4.95
C SER A 71 8.34 -12.02 4.96
N TYR A 72 7.37 -11.15 4.64
CA TYR A 72 5.94 -11.45 4.79
C TYR A 72 5.15 -11.21 3.50
N ASN A 73 4.17 -12.06 3.22
CA ASN A 73 3.22 -11.85 2.13
C ASN A 73 2.20 -10.79 2.53
N ILE A 74 1.87 -9.89 1.60
CA ILE A 74 0.86 -8.85 1.79
C ILE A 74 0.09 -8.64 0.48
N ASP A 75 -1.15 -8.17 0.59
CA ASP A 75 -1.92 -7.67 -0.54
C ASP A 75 -1.96 -6.14 -0.48
N GLN A 76 -1.21 -5.47 -1.36
CA GLN A 76 -1.20 -4.02 -1.53
C GLN A 76 -1.49 -3.72 -3.00
N ALA A 77 -2.78 -3.70 -3.36
CA ALA A 77 -3.26 -3.72 -4.75
C ALA A 77 -2.75 -4.96 -5.52
N GLY A 78 -3.02 -6.14 -4.97
CA GLY A 78 -2.55 -7.42 -5.45
C GLY A 78 -1.40 -8.00 -4.63
N PRO A 79 -1.14 -9.31 -4.78
CA PRO A 79 -0.20 -10.05 -3.95
C PRO A 79 1.24 -9.55 -4.15
N GLY A 80 1.96 -9.46 -3.04
CA GLY A 80 3.38 -9.14 -3.01
C GLY A 80 4.04 -9.63 -1.72
N VAL A 81 5.34 -9.39 -1.63
CA VAL A 81 6.17 -9.79 -0.49
C VAL A 81 6.93 -8.59 0.03
N ILE A 82 6.78 -8.29 1.32
CA ILE A 82 7.60 -7.30 2.01
C ILE A 82 9.03 -7.84 2.10
N ALA A 83 10.00 -7.01 1.75
CA ALA A 83 11.42 -7.35 1.81
C ALA A 83 12.26 -6.19 2.34
N LEU A 84 13.44 -6.51 2.87
CA LEU A 84 14.48 -5.56 3.21
C LEU A 84 15.55 -5.56 2.12
N LYS A 85 15.90 -4.40 1.58
CA LYS A 85 16.99 -4.29 0.60
C LYS A 85 18.34 -4.33 1.31
N ASP A 86 19.25 -5.21 0.90
CA ASP A 86 20.59 -5.38 1.49
C ASP A 86 21.51 -4.18 1.18
N THR A 87 21.27 -3.09 1.91
CA THR A 87 21.99 -1.81 1.87
C THR A 87 22.09 -1.28 3.30
N GLU A 88 22.91 -0.26 3.53
CA GLU A 88 23.20 0.27 4.88
C GLU A 88 21.95 0.57 5.72
N ASN A 89 20.90 1.12 5.08
CA ASN A 89 19.67 1.53 5.77
C ASN A 89 18.57 0.45 5.78
N LEU A 90 18.81 -0.71 5.16
CA LEU A 90 17.84 -1.82 5.06
C LEU A 90 16.39 -1.36 4.76
N PRO A 91 16.16 -0.53 3.72
CA PRO A 91 14.84 0.02 3.47
C PRO A 91 13.84 -1.11 3.17
N ILE A 92 12.63 -0.94 3.72
CA ILE A 92 11.50 -1.84 3.48
C ILE A 92 10.95 -1.54 2.07
N CYS A 93 10.73 -2.59 1.29
CA CYS A 93 10.15 -2.50 -0.04
C CYS A 93 9.12 -3.62 -0.26
N LEU A 94 8.27 -3.43 -1.27
CA LEU A 94 7.30 -4.42 -1.72
C LEU A 94 7.76 -5.05 -3.03
N ILE A 95 7.94 -6.37 -3.06
CA ILE A 95 8.33 -7.12 -4.25
C ILE A 95 7.11 -7.84 -4.82
N LYS A 96 6.82 -7.63 -6.10
CA LYS A 96 5.75 -8.32 -6.83
C LYS A 96 6.31 -9.18 -7.94
N ASP A 97 5.74 -10.36 -8.10
CA ASP A 97 6.01 -11.28 -9.20
C ASP A 97 5.18 -10.86 -10.43
N HIS A 98 5.82 -10.73 -11.59
CA HIS A 98 5.19 -10.30 -12.85
C HIS A 98 5.30 -11.34 -13.98
N GLY A 99 5.43 -12.61 -13.61
CA GLY A 99 5.58 -13.74 -14.51
C GLY A 99 6.88 -13.78 -15.34
N ALA A 100 7.00 -14.82 -16.15
CA ALA A 100 8.12 -15.00 -17.05
C ALA A 100 8.17 -13.89 -18.11
N ARG A 101 9.30 -13.21 -18.25
CA ARG A 101 9.49 -12.10 -19.20
C ARG A 101 10.87 -12.16 -19.85
N ASN A 102 10.92 -11.98 -21.16
CA ASN A 102 12.19 -11.90 -21.88
C ASN A 102 12.88 -10.56 -21.64
N SER A 103 14.22 -10.51 -21.66
CA SER A 103 14.99 -9.29 -21.41
C SER A 103 14.69 -8.15 -22.41
N ARG A 104 14.16 -8.47 -23.60
CA ARG A 104 13.72 -7.46 -24.59
C ARG A 104 12.48 -6.69 -24.11
N SER A 105 11.54 -7.35 -23.44
CA SER A 105 10.33 -6.73 -22.88
C SER A 105 10.62 -5.75 -21.74
N LEU A 106 11.80 -5.85 -21.11
CA LEU A 106 12.27 -4.92 -20.09
C LEU A 106 12.90 -3.65 -20.68
N ARG A 107 13.19 -3.61 -21.99
CA ARG A 107 13.78 -2.41 -22.62
C ARG A 107 12.78 -1.25 -22.57
N GLY A 108 13.11 -0.27 -21.73
CA GLY A 108 12.28 0.90 -21.48
C GLY A 108 11.47 0.84 -20.19
N LEU A 109 11.62 -0.21 -19.36
CA LEU A 109 11.10 -0.18 -17.99
C LEU A 109 11.92 0.85 -17.19
N GLN A 110 11.34 2.02 -17.04
CA GLN A 110 11.90 3.12 -16.24
C GLN A 110 11.37 3.07 -14.81
N PHE A 111 12.19 3.51 -13.86
CA PHE A 111 11.71 3.76 -12.51
C PHE A 111 10.82 5.00 -12.51
N ALA A 112 9.79 4.97 -11.69
CA ALA A 112 8.77 6.00 -11.66
C ALA A 112 8.49 6.37 -10.21
N SER A 113 8.66 7.65 -9.89
CA SER A 113 8.41 8.19 -8.55
C SER A 113 7.63 9.49 -8.68
N HIS A 114 6.53 9.56 -7.94
CA HIS A 114 5.65 10.70 -7.87
C HIS A 114 4.81 10.57 -6.59
N ARG A 115 4.46 11.68 -5.94
CA ARG A 115 3.72 11.66 -4.66
C ARG A 115 2.39 10.89 -4.71
N ASN A 116 1.75 10.84 -5.88
CA ASN A 116 0.50 10.11 -6.11
C ASN A 116 0.68 8.74 -6.77
N LEU A 117 1.88 8.18 -6.73
CA LEU A 117 2.17 6.81 -7.17
C LEU A 117 2.82 6.03 -6.03
N VAL A 118 2.59 4.72 -6.00
CA VAL A 118 3.50 3.81 -5.31
C VAL A 118 4.74 3.68 -6.19
N SER A 119 5.86 4.28 -5.76
CA SER A 119 7.05 4.40 -6.61
C SER A 119 7.60 3.02 -7.01
N LEU A 120 7.90 2.84 -8.30
CA LEU A 120 8.68 1.70 -8.78
C LEU A 120 10.16 2.06 -8.64
N ILE A 121 10.87 1.37 -7.76
CA ILE A 121 12.24 1.74 -7.35
C ILE A 121 13.33 0.79 -7.85
N ASP A 122 12.97 -0.45 -8.23
CA ASP A 122 13.92 -1.42 -8.80
C ASP A 122 13.17 -2.53 -9.54
N HIS A 123 13.91 -3.32 -10.31
CA HIS A 123 13.43 -4.59 -10.87
C HIS A 123 14.58 -5.59 -10.94
N PHE A 124 14.27 -6.88 -10.93
CA PHE A 124 15.28 -7.92 -11.15
C PHE A 124 14.68 -9.18 -11.77
N LEU A 125 15.54 -9.95 -12.44
CA LEU A 125 15.21 -11.27 -12.95
C LEU A 125 15.80 -12.34 -12.02
N SER A 126 15.04 -13.38 -11.74
CA SER A 126 15.53 -14.61 -11.12
C SER A 126 15.19 -15.77 -12.05
N GLY A 127 16.15 -16.20 -12.85
CA GLY A 127 15.86 -17.03 -14.02
C GLY A 127 15.05 -16.24 -15.06
N GLU A 128 13.97 -16.84 -15.58
CA GLU A 128 13.05 -16.20 -16.53
C GLU A 128 12.01 -15.29 -15.86
N GLN A 129 11.95 -15.30 -14.53
CA GLN A 129 10.89 -14.69 -13.75
C GLN A 129 11.22 -13.23 -13.41
N LEU A 130 10.31 -12.30 -13.76
CA LEU A 130 10.45 -10.88 -13.45
C LEU A 130 9.86 -10.55 -12.09
N TYR A 131 10.63 -9.78 -11.33
CA TYR A 131 10.20 -9.15 -10.08
C TYR A 131 10.30 -7.65 -10.19
N LEU A 132 9.22 -6.96 -9.79
CA LEU A 132 9.19 -5.51 -9.68
C LEU A 132 9.24 -5.12 -8.20
N VAL A 133 10.01 -4.09 -7.88
CA VAL A 133 10.24 -3.63 -6.52
C VAL A 133 9.69 -2.22 -6.37
N TYR A 134 8.76 -2.07 -5.44
CA TYR A 134 8.06 -0.84 -5.13
C TYR A 134 8.42 -0.32 -3.75
N GLU A 135 8.22 0.98 -3.51
CA GLU A 135 8.10 1.49 -2.15
C GLU A 135 6.95 0.80 -1.42
N TYR A 136 7.17 0.48 -0.15
CA TYR A 136 6.13 -0.12 0.68
C TYR A 136 5.31 0.97 1.35
N GLU A 137 3.99 0.96 1.14
CA GLU A 137 3.08 1.92 1.76
C GLU A 137 2.49 1.27 3.02
N HIS A 138 3.06 1.62 4.18
CA HIS A 138 2.66 1.01 5.44
C HIS A 138 1.18 1.30 5.74
N LEU A 139 0.40 0.25 6.05
CA LEU A 139 -1.03 0.34 6.39
C LEU A 139 -1.91 1.00 5.30
N ALA A 140 -1.44 1.05 4.04
CA ALA A 140 -2.29 1.53 2.96
C ALA A 140 -3.43 0.56 2.69
N ILE A 141 -4.63 1.10 2.46
CA ILE A 141 -5.83 0.34 2.12
C ILE A 141 -6.30 0.74 0.73
N SER A 142 -6.87 -0.20 -0.02
CA SER A 142 -7.46 0.17 -1.32
C SER A 142 -8.75 0.96 -1.10
N LEU A 143 -9.05 1.87 -2.02
CA LEU A 143 -10.31 2.62 -2.04
C LEU A 143 -11.50 1.65 -2.08
N GLY A 144 -11.36 0.50 -2.74
CA GLY A 144 -12.38 -0.56 -2.79
C GLY A 144 -12.74 -1.16 -1.43
N CYS A 145 -11.81 -1.15 -0.47
CA CYS A 145 -12.07 -1.63 0.89
C CYS A 145 -12.97 -0.67 1.69
N VAL A 146 -12.97 0.62 1.34
CA VAL A 146 -13.69 1.67 2.09
C VAL A 146 -14.91 2.21 1.38
N ALA A 147 -14.98 2.10 0.05
CA ALA A 147 -16.04 2.69 -0.75
C ALA A 147 -17.44 2.14 -0.41
N GLY A 148 -17.53 0.93 0.17
CA GLY A 148 -18.79 0.34 0.64
C GLY A 148 -19.09 0.53 2.12
N THR A 149 -18.21 1.17 2.90
CA THR A 149 -18.32 1.27 4.37
C THR A 149 -18.20 2.69 4.88
N VAL A 150 -17.59 3.57 4.09
CA VAL A 150 -17.39 4.99 4.39
C VAL A 150 -18.29 5.82 3.49
N GLN A 151 -18.97 6.79 4.07
CA GLN A 151 -19.70 7.80 3.31
C GLN A 151 -18.74 8.93 2.93
N PHE A 152 -18.51 9.11 1.63
CA PHE A 152 -17.64 10.16 1.12
C PHE A 152 -18.45 11.44 0.90
N SER A 153 -17.96 12.57 1.42
CA SER A 153 -18.50 13.87 1.04
C SER A 153 -18.02 14.25 -0.36
N GLU A 154 -18.71 15.19 -1.01
CA GLU A 154 -18.27 15.69 -2.32
C GLU A 154 -16.85 16.29 -2.27
N ALA A 155 -16.46 16.89 -1.14
CA ALA A 155 -15.09 17.39 -0.92
C ALA A 155 -14.05 16.27 -0.83
N ASP A 156 -14.41 15.13 -0.23
CA ASP A 156 -13.54 13.94 -0.19
C ASP A 156 -13.38 13.36 -1.60
N ILE A 157 -14.49 13.22 -2.35
CA ILE A 157 -14.48 12.74 -3.73
C ILE A 157 -13.65 13.66 -4.62
N ALA A 158 -13.82 14.98 -4.51
CA ALA A 158 -13.04 15.97 -5.25
C ALA A 158 -11.55 15.87 -4.91
N THR A 159 -11.21 15.64 -3.65
CA THR A 159 -9.83 15.41 -3.22
C THR A 159 -9.26 14.15 -3.84
N VAL A 160 -9.98 13.03 -3.79
CA VAL A 160 -9.56 11.77 -4.44
C VAL A 160 -9.33 11.98 -5.94
N CYS A 161 -10.27 12.64 -6.63
CA CYS A 161 -10.16 12.91 -8.06
C CYS A 161 -8.94 13.79 -8.40
N ARG A 162 -8.70 14.85 -7.62
CA ARG A 162 -7.55 15.73 -7.82
C ARG A 162 -6.23 14.96 -7.71
N GLU A 163 -6.07 14.15 -6.67
CA GLU A 163 -4.84 13.39 -6.45
C GLU A 163 -4.63 12.31 -7.53
N ILE A 164 -5.71 11.65 -7.99
CA ILE A 164 -5.65 10.73 -9.14
C ILE A 164 -5.23 11.47 -10.41
N LEU A 165 -5.82 12.64 -10.69
CA LEU A 165 -5.50 13.44 -11.87
C LEU A 165 -4.04 13.88 -11.88
N GLU A 166 -3.45 14.26 -10.73
CA GLU A 166 -2.02 14.59 -10.64
C GLU A 166 -1.13 13.37 -10.92
N GLY A 167 -1.51 12.19 -10.42
CA GLY A 167 -0.83 10.93 -10.76
C GLY A 167 -0.90 10.61 -12.25
N LEU A 168 -2.08 10.70 -12.86
CA LEU A 168 -2.29 10.46 -14.30
C LEU A 168 -1.56 11.49 -15.16
N LYS A 169 -1.55 12.77 -14.76
CA LYS A 169 -0.80 13.82 -15.46
C LYS A 169 0.68 13.47 -15.55
N TYR A 170 1.28 12.99 -14.45
CA TYR A 170 2.66 12.51 -14.47
C TYR A 170 2.82 11.30 -15.41
N ILE A 171 1.93 10.30 -15.35
CA ILE A 171 2.01 9.12 -16.21
C ILE A 171 1.89 9.49 -17.70
N HIS A 172 0.88 10.29 -18.06
CA HIS A 172 0.60 10.68 -19.44
C HIS A 172 1.68 11.62 -19.99
N SER A 173 2.10 12.62 -19.21
CA SER A 173 3.02 13.66 -19.67
C SER A 173 4.49 13.28 -19.54
N ALA A 174 4.92 12.69 -18.42
CA ALA A 174 6.31 12.35 -18.18
C ALA A 174 6.66 10.95 -18.70
N LEU A 175 5.79 9.95 -18.46
CA LEU A 175 6.04 8.57 -18.88
C LEU A 175 5.52 8.26 -20.30
N LYS A 176 4.74 9.16 -20.90
CA LYS A 176 4.22 9.07 -22.28
C LYS A 176 3.41 7.79 -22.55
N THR A 177 2.63 7.34 -21.57
CA THR A 177 1.76 6.16 -21.66
C THR A 177 0.43 6.40 -20.95
N GLY A 178 -0.60 5.60 -21.23
CA GLY A 178 -1.80 5.51 -20.38
C GLY A 178 -1.60 4.56 -19.21
N TYR A 179 -2.28 4.79 -18.09
CA TYR A 179 -2.19 3.98 -16.88
C TYR A 179 -2.95 2.65 -17.02
N GLY A 180 -4.19 2.68 -17.50
CA GLY A 180 -5.01 1.52 -17.86
C GLY A 180 -5.58 0.70 -16.70
N LEU A 181 -5.06 0.89 -15.48
CA LEU A 181 -5.41 0.14 -14.27
C LEU A 181 -6.18 0.99 -13.25
N LEU A 182 -6.89 2.03 -13.72
CA LEU A 182 -7.65 2.90 -12.82
C LEU A 182 -8.93 2.20 -12.34
N ASP A 183 -8.81 1.50 -11.22
CA ASP A 183 -9.89 0.86 -10.49
C ASP A 183 -9.72 1.04 -8.97
N PHE A 184 -10.78 0.77 -8.21
CA PHE A 184 -10.79 0.95 -6.75
C PHE A 184 -9.77 0.09 -6.00
N SER A 185 -9.35 -1.05 -6.56
CA SER A 185 -8.37 -1.93 -5.94
C SER A 185 -6.93 -1.41 -6.11
N ASN A 186 -6.70 -0.60 -7.15
CA ASN A 186 -5.41 -0.02 -7.50
C ASN A 186 -5.23 1.43 -7.04
N ILE A 187 -6.24 2.03 -6.42
CA ILE A 187 -6.15 3.33 -5.74
C ILE A 187 -5.98 3.06 -4.26
N LEU A 188 -4.85 3.48 -3.70
CA LEU A 188 -4.52 3.30 -2.29
C LEU A 188 -4.72 4.60 -1.52
N LEU A 189 -5.31 4.48 -0.32
CA LEU A 189 -5.33 5.50 0.71
C LEU A 189 -4.26 5.15 1.75
N THR A 190 -3.28 6.03 1.95
CA THR A 190 -2.25 5.84 2.97
C THR A 190 -2.76 6.25 4.34
N TRP A 191 -2.05 5.86 5.41
CA TRP A 191 -2.43 6.25 6.77
C TRP A 191 -2.31 7.77 7.03
N GLN A 192 -1.54 8.48 6.20
CA GLN A 192 -1.44 9.94 6.19
C GLN A 192 -2.54 10.63 5.37
N GLY A 193 -3.47 9.87 4.79
CA GLY A 193 -4.55 10.41 3.96
C GLY A 193 -4.12 10.78 2.53
N GLU A 194 -3.00 10.23 2.05
CA GLU A 194 -2.56 10.43 0.66
C GLU A 194 -3.24 9.42 -0.26
N VAL A 195 -3.48 9.83 -1.50
CA VAL A 195 -4.02 8.96 -2.56
C VAL A 195 -2.90 8.58 -3.51
N LYS A 196 -2.65 7.29 -3.69
CA LYS A 196 -1.58 6.75 -4.53
C LYS A 196 -2.09 5.69 -5.51
N LEU A 197 -1.67 5.78 -6.77
CA LEU A 197 -1.92 4.75 -7.78
C LEU A 197 -0.84 3.66 -7.67
N ALA A 198 -1.28 2.41 -7.55
CA ALA A 198 -0.39 1.26 -7.45
C ALA A 198 0.07 0.74 -8.82
N ASN A 199 0.94 -0.27 -8.82
CA ASN A 199 1.21 -1.12 -10.00
C ASN A 199 1.68 -0.39 -11.27
N ILE A 200 2.31 0.80 -11.15
CA ILE A 200 2.82 1.56 -12.30
C ILE A 200 3.78 0.74 -13.18
N GLY A 201 4.53 -0.19 -12.58
CA GLY A 201 5.43 -1.06 -13.33
C GLY A 201 4.71 -2.01 -14.29
N LYS A 202 3.47 -2.43 -13.99
CA LYS A 202 2.65 -3.22 -14.93
C LYS A 202 2.25 -2.39 -16.14
N CYS A 203 1.78 -1.16 -15.91
CA CYS A 203 1.47 -0.19 -16.97
C CYS A 203 2.69 0.04 -17.90
N LEU A 204 3.89 0.21 -17.33
CA LEU A 204 5.11 0.43 -18.11
C LEU A 204 5.55 -0.79 -18.93
N LEU A 205 5.22 -2.00 -18.49
CA LEU A 205 5.48 -3.23 -19.23
C LEU A 205 4.52 -3.41 -20.41
N ASP A 206 3.24 -3.09 -20.21
CA ASP A 206 2.17 -3.38 -21.19
C ASP A 206 2.08 -2.32 -22.31
N LYS A 207 2.89 -1.23 -22.25
CA LYS A 207 3.03 -0.15 -23.26
C LYS A 207 1.72 0.19 -23.98
N HIS A 208 0.88 0.91 -23.26
CA HIS A 208 -0.49 1.23 -23.69
C HIS A 208 -0.56 2.27 -24.82
N SER A 209 -1.55 2.13 -25.71
CA SER A 209 -1.84 3.07 -26.80
C SER A 209 -2.59 4.32 -26.32
N SER A 210 -2.74 5.31 -27.21
CA SER A 210 -3.51 6.55 -26.97
C SER A 210 -4.94 6.31 -26.46
N ASN A 211 -5.58 5.20 -26.82
CA ASN A 211 -6.91 4.84 -26.32
C ASN A 211 -6.97 4.66 -24.80
N THR A 212 -5.83 4.37 -24.17
CA THR A 212 -5.76 4.14 -22.72
C THR A 212 -5.81 5.44 -21.93
N ILE A 213 -5.26 6.54 -22.47
CA ILE A 213 -5.36 7.87 -21.85
C ILE A 213 -6.83 8.28 -21.73
N GLN A 214 -7.60 8.10 -22.80
CA GLN A 214 -9.04 8.39 -22.79
C GLN A 214 -9.83 7.44 -21.89
N LYS A 215 -9.38 6.18 -21.77
CA LYS A 215 -9.95 5.24 -20.80
C LYS A 215 -9.73 5.73 -19.36
N ASP A 216 -8.51 6.14 -19.02
CA ASP A 216 -8.18 6.64 -17.67
C ASP A 216 -9.08 7.82 -17.29
N ILE A 217 -9.33 8.74 -18.22
CA ILE A 217 -10.22 9.90 -18.01
C ILE A 217 -11.64 9.45 -17.70
N LYS A 218 -12.18 8.50 -18.47
CA LYS A 218 -13.54 7.95 -18.26
C LYS A 218 -13.64 7.20 -16.93
N ASP A 219 -12.60 6.47 -16.55
CA ASP A 219 -12.57 5.69 -15.30
C ASP A 219 -12.62 6.60 -14.06
N ILE A 220 -12.07 7.83 -14.11
CA ILE A 220 -12.24 8.82 -13.03
C ILE A 220 -13.71 9.20 -12.86
N GLY A 221 -14.44 9.40 -13.96
CA GLY A 221 -15.88 9.67 -13.93
C GLY A 221 -16.67 8.55 -13.25
N SER A 222 -16.29 7.29 -13.51
CA SER A 222 -16.88 6.11 -12.84
C SER A 222 -16.59 6.09 -11.34
N ILE A 223 -15.40 6.53 -10.92
CA ILE A 223 -15.04 6.66 -9.50
C ILE A 223 -15.92 7.67 -8.78
N VAL A 224 -16.17 8.84 -9.39
CA VAL A 224 -17.06 9.86 -8.82
C VAL A 224 -18.46 9.28 -8.61
N VAL A 225 -19.03 8.64 -9.64
CA VAL A 225 -20.38 8.07 -9.57
C VAL A 225 -20.47 7.03 -8.46
N PHE A 226 -19.48 6.14 -8.35
CA PHE A 226 -19.49 5.07 -7.36
C PHE A 226 -19.33 5.57 -5.93
N LEU A 227 -18.37 6.47 -5.67
CA LEU A 227 -18.17 7.02 -4.32
C LEU A 227 -19.34 7.90 -3.86
N SER A 228 -20.11 8.43 -4.81
CA SER A 228 -21.33 9.20 -4.52
C SER A 228 -22.53 8.30 -4.22
N ASP A 229 -22.50 7.05 -4.68
CA ASP A 229 -23.57 6.10 -4.41
C ASP A 229 -23.43 5.60 -2.98
N ARG A 230 -24.50 5.71 -2.19
CA ARG A 230 -24.42 5.38 -0.77
C ARG A 230 -24.34 3.85 -0.64
N PRO A 231 -23.38 3.30 0.11
CA PRO A 231 -23.54 1.92 0.54
C PRO A 231 -24.87 1.83 1.28
N ALA A 232 -25.66 0.81 0.97
CA ALA A 232 -26.93 0.53 1.62
C ALA A 232 -26.69 0.21 3.10
N SER A 233 -26.39 1.22 3.90
CA SER A 233 -26.25 1.10 5.34
C SER A 233 -27.64 0.90 5.90
N ILE A 234 -27.76 -0.19 6.65
CA ILE A 234 -28.91 -0.59 7.43
C ILE A 234 -29.45 0.65 8.15
N ARG A 235 -30.70 0.99 7.81
CA ARG A 235 -31.45 2.13 8.35
C ARG A 235 -31.52 2.01 9.86
N ASP A 236 -30.60 2.63 10.57
CA ASP A 236 -30.79 2.92 11.99
C ASP A 236 -31.12 4.40 12.15
N SER A 237 -32.37 4.61 12.51
CA SER A 237 -33.07 5.87 12.64
C SER A 237 -32.41 6.81 13.66
N SER A 238 -32.16 8.06 13.25
CA SER A 238 -32.61 9.30 13.96
C SER A 238 -31.70 10.53 13.82
N HIS A 239 -30.61 10.49 13.05
CA HIS A 239 -29.86 11.70 12.69
C HIS A 239 -29.38 11.66 11.23
N ASP A 240 -30.32 11.58 10.29
CA ASP A 240 -30.05 11.85 8.88
C ASP A 240 -29.82 13.36 8.72
N VAL A 241 -28.57 13.79 8.72
CA VAL A 241 -28.21 15.08 8.13
C VAL A 241 -28.36 14.89 6.63
N ASP A 242 -29.33 15.58 6.03
CA ASP A 242 -29.62 15.59 4.60
C ASP A 242 -28.38 15.99 3.78
N ILE A 243 -27.53 15.02 3.40
CA ILE A 243 -26.46 15.26 2.44
C ILE A 243 -27.06 15.14 1.03
N PRO A 244 -27.02 16.21 0.20
CA PRO A 244 -27.68 16.23 -1.11
C PRO A 244 -27.12 15.19 -2.11
N PRO A 245 -27.89 14.82 -3.15
CA PRO A 245 -27.33 14.18 -4.34
C PRO A 245 -26.20 15.04 -4.95
N LEU A 246 -25.33 14.40 -5.74
CA LEU A 246 -24.20 15.05 -6.43
C LEU A 246 -24.56 16.48 -6.89
N SER A 247 -23.70 17.45 -6.55
CA SER A 247 -23.94 18.82 -7.01
C SER A 247 -23.95 18.92 -8.55
N GLY A 248 -24.50 20.01 -9.06
CA GLY A 248 -24.42 20.33 -10.49
C GLY A 248 -22.98 20.38 -11.01
N LEU A 249 -22.02 20.76 -10.15
CA LEU A 249 -20.59 20.78 -10.50
C LEU A 249 -20.04 19.36 -10.65
N ALA A 250 -20.33 18.47 -9.71
CA ALA A 250 -19.91 17.08 -9.80
C ALA A 250 -20.54 16.36 -11.01
N HIS A 251 -21.82 16.62 -11.30
CA HIS A 251 -22.44 16.12 -12.52
C HIS A 251 -21.77 16.67 -13.78
N SER A 252 -21.46 17.97 -13.84
CA SER A 252 -20.72 18.57 -14.96
C SER A 252 -19.35 17.93 -15.14
N PHE A 253 -18.62 17.67 -14.05
CA PHE A 253 -17.33 17.00 -14.08
C PHE A 253 -17.44 15.60 -14.71
N VAL A 254 -18.40 14.79 -14.25
CA VAL A 254 -18.65 13.45 -14.80
C VAL A 254 -19.04 13.49 -16.28
N GLN A 255 -19.79 14.49 -16.73
CA GLN A 255 -20.09 14.63 -18.17
C GLN A 255 -18.82 14.97 -18.98
N LYS A 256 -17.97 15.88 -18.49
CA LYS A 256 -16.70 16.19 -19.16
C LYS A 256 -15.79 14.97 -19.32
N THR A 257 -15.79 14.04 -18.37
CA THR A 257 -15.01 12.79 -18.51
C THR A 257 -15.49 11.87 -19.64
N LYS A 258 -16.71 12.07 -20.16
CA LYS A 258 -17.28 11.30 -21.27
C LYS A 258 -17.04 11.94 -22.64
N GLU A 259 -16.71 13.24 -22.65
CA GLU A 259 -16.40 14.03 -23.83
C GLU A 259 -14.91 13.90 -24.22
N ASP A 260 -14.50 14.49 -25.34
CA ASP A 260 -13.09 14.58 -25.74
C ASP A 260 -12.37 15.65 -24.88
N THR A 261 -11.92 15.22 -23.70
CA THR A 261 -11.33 16.08 -22.66
C THR A 261 -9.89 15.66 -22.37
N THR A 262 -9.11 16.59 -21.81
CA THR A 262 -7.74 16.37 -21.31
C THR A 262 -7.66 16.43 -19.78
N ILE A 263 -6.62 15.80 -19.21
CA ILE A 263 -6.35 15.86 -17.76
C ILE A 263 -6.18 17.31 -17.29
N GLU A 264 -5.53 18.17 -18.08
CA GLU A 264 -5.31 19.58 -17.76
C GLU A 264 -6.61 20.38 -17.66
N GLN A 265 -7.61 20.04 -18.48
CA GLN A 265 -8.93 20.65 -18.41
C GLN A 265 -9.72 20.19 -17.19
N LEU A 266 -9.60 18.91 -16.80
CA LEU A 266 -10.26 18.37 -15.62
C LEU A 266 -9.67 18.91 -14.31
N VAL A 267 -8.35 19.06 -14.21
CA VAL A 267 -7.70 19.66 -13.03
C VAL A 267 -8.14 21.12 -12.82
N LYS A 268 -8.47 21.83 -13.90
CA LYS A 268 -8.96 23.21 -13.86
C LYS A 268 -10.48 23.31 -13.68
N HIS A 269 -11.20 22.20 -13.71
CA HIS A 269 -12.64 22.19 -13.46
C HIS A 269 -12.89 22.53 -11.99
N ARG A 270 -13.69 23.56 -11.76
CA ARG A 270 -14.09 24.08 -10.45
C ARG A 270 -15.58 24.30 -10.45
#